data_AF-A0A1W7R783-F1
#
_entry.id   AF-A0A1W7R783-F1
#
_cell.length_a   1.000
_cell.length_b   1.000
_cell.length_c   1.000
_cell.angle_alpha   90.00
_cell.angle_beta   90.00
_cell.angle_gamma   90.00
#
_symmetry.space_group_name_H-M   'P 1'
#
loop_
_entity.id
_entity.type
_entity.pdbx_description
1 polymer ?
#
loop_
_entity_poly.entity_id
_entity_poly.type
_entity_poly.pdbx_seq_one_letter_code
_entity_poly.pdbx_strand_id
1 'polypeptide(L)'
;MLKTTLLVSIVLVNVCSTLGTQRTVYRAGDELVEITRTKVTNPYSPLYSYYAYSSAPQYGNDRSDVVYYTYPNEVTTTQNAVNRRVLSGEPSQAQGCGRNPCGVGAMCQETTGGRPVCSCPAGYSGNPLTHCRRSECLDHTECRGDQACQSGNCVNPCSGVCGVNANCDVRNHVPVCSCPRNMAGDPFVNCRLRDPEEQCRPSPCGSNTKCEVINSVPTCSCLPGYIGSPLSGCRHECESDAECGAQEFCSQFKCTNACSQCGKGATCARVTNHRSVCECPKGYIGSPYTECRAECYGDRDCPAGRPACIYGVCKNPCDGSCGVNADCNLRGLTPVCSCPRDMTGDPFVSCRPFTKEDLCIPNPCGTNAVCTPGYDRTNRERPVCTCPPGYTGNALSNCVRGECQSDSECSDHRACINYQCVDPCRGQCGTGAQCQAKRHLAVCTCPAGTDGDALVSCRATKSYPVARYH
;
A
#
# COMPACT_ATOMS: atom_id res chain seq x y z
N MET A 1 -79.21 -54.85 -6.02
CA MET A 1 -78.87 -56.28 -5.89
C MET A 1 -77.61 -56.55 -6.70
N LEU A 2 -76.65 -57.25 -6.07
CA LEU A 2 -75.39 -57.86 -6.55
C LEU A 2 -74.36 -56.95 -7.26
N LYS A 3 -73.16 -56.73 -6.69
CA LYS A 3 -71.96 -57.60 -6.69
C LYS A 3 -71.61 -58.16 -8.08
N THR A 4 -70.54 -57.66 -8.72
CA THR A 4 -69.29 -58.40 -8.99
C THR A 4 -68.25 -57.57 -9.77
N THR A 5 -67.03 -57.56 -9.22
CA THR A 5 -65.70 -57.71 -9.85
C THR A 5 -65.35 -56.95 -11.14
N LEU A 6 -64.44 -55.96 -11.04
CA LEU A 6 -63.75 -55.36 -12.20
C LEU A 6 -62.27 -55.77 -12.21
N LEU A 7 -61.86 -56.34 -13.35
CA LEU A 7 -60.47 -56.60 -13.74
C LEU A 7 -59.69 -55.28 -13.85
N VAL A 8 -58.45 -55.25 -13.32
CA VAL A 8 -57.48 -54.17 -13.61
C VAL A 8 -56.49 -54.69 -14.65
N SER A 9 -56.61 -54.14 -15.86
CA SER A 9 -55.63 -54.28 -16.95
C SER A 9 -54.39 -53.45 -16.64
N ILE A 10 -53.22 -54.09 -16.64
CA ILE A 10 -51.92 -53.44 -16.46
C ILE A 10 -51.45 -52.90 -17.83
N VAL A 11 -51.28 -51.59 -17.96
CA VAL A 11 -50.60 -50.97 -19.11
C VAL A 11 -49.12 -50.82 -18.76
N LEU A 12 -48.26 -51.68 -19.32
CA LEU A 12 -46.81 -51.60 -19.20
C LEU A 12 -46.25 -50.66 -20.28
N VAL A 13 -45.86 -49.44 -19.92
CA VAL A 13 -44.98 -48.61 -20.77
C VAL A 13 -43.58 -48.66 -20.18
N ASN A 14 -42.73 -49.53 -20.73
CA ASN A 14 -41.31 -49.59 -20.39
C ASN A 14 -40.54 -48.56 -21.23
N VAL A 15 -39.97 -47.53 -20.59
CA VAL A 15 -38.96 -46.66 -21.22
C VAL A 15 -37.61 -46.97 -20.57
N CYS A 16 -36.73 -47.62 -21.32
CA CYS A 16 -35.38 -47.95 -20.89
C CYS A 16 -34.42 -46.90 -21.48
N SER A 17 -33.72 -46.13 -20.65
CA SER A 17 -32.63 -45.25 -21.11
C SER A 17 -31.28 -45.93 -20.95
N THR A 18 -30.31 -45.55 -21.78
CA THR A 18 -28.96 -46.14 -21.91
C THR A 18 -28.07 -46.04 -20.67
N LEU A 19 -28.59 -45.53 -19.55
CA LEU A 19 -27.93 -45.43 -18.23
C LEU A 19 -28.48 -46.43 -17.19
N GLY A 20 -29.37 -47.37 -17.56
CA GLY A 20 -29.83 -48.44 -16.67
C GLY A 20 -30.87 -48.01 -15.63
N THR A 21 -31.64 -46.95 -15.93
CA THR A 21 -32.72 -46.44 -15.10
C THR A 21 -34.07 -46.91 -15.66
N GLN A 22 -34.91 -47.54 -14.83
CA GLN A 22 -36.24 -48.04 -15.19
C GLN A 22 -37.29 -47.34 -14.33
N ARG A 23 -38.34 -46.79 -14.95
CA ARG A 23 -39.45 -46.12 -14.26
C ARG A 23 -40.73 -46.93 -14.41
N THR A 24 -41.46 -47.09 -13.30
CA THR A 24 -42.72 -47.83 -13.27
C THR A 24 -43.76 -47.03 -12.49
N VAL A 25 -44.92 -46.81 -13.09
CA VAL A 25 -46.04 -46.09 -12.47
C VAL A 25 -47.09 -47.10 -12.03
N TYR A 26 -47.47 -47.05 -10.75
CA TYR A 26 -48.51 -47.89 -10.17
C TYR A 26 -49.73 -47.03 -9.81
N ARG A 27 -50.93 -47.59 -9.94
CA ARG A 27 -52.18 -46.95 -9.51
C ARG A 27 -52.72 -47.66 -8.27
N ALA A 28 -52.80 -46.96 -7.15
CA ALA A 28 -53.32 -47.47 -5.89
C ALA A 28 -54.54 -46.63 -5.50
N GLY A 29 -55.73 -47.06 -5.92
CA GLY A 29 -56.94 -46.24 -5.81
C GLY A 29 -56.93 -45.04 -6.77
N ASP A 30 -57.22 -43.83 -6.27
CA ASP A 30 -57.23 -42.60 -7.06
C ASP A 30 -55.86 -41.89 -7.15
N GLU A 31 -54.83 -42.42 -6.48
CA GLU A 31 -53.47 -41.91 -6.56
C GLU A 31 -52.57 -42.73 -7.50
N LEU A 32 -51.70 -42.02 -8.21
CA LEU A 32 -50.64 -42.57 -9.04
C LEU A 32 -49.30 -42.41 -8.32
N VAL A 33 -48.58 -43.53 -8.15
CA VAL A 33 -47.26 -43.57 -7.50
C VAL A 33 -46.22 -43.94 -8.55
N GLU A 34 -45.25 -43.06 -8.80
CA GLU A 34 -44.12 -43.30 -9.70
C GLU A 34 -42.92 -43.80 -8.89
N ILE A 35 -42.43 -45.00 -9.23
CA ILE A 35 -41.22 -45.59 -8.64
C ILE A 35 -40.13 -45.59 -9.70
N THR A 36 -39.04 -44.87 -9.43
CA THR A 36 -37.83 -44.89 -10.26
C THR A 36 -36.81 -45.86 -9.68
N ARG A 37 -36.33 -46.78 -10.52
CA ARG A 37 -35.30 -47.77 -10.20
C ARG A 37 -34.03 -47.45 -10.97
N THR A 38 -32.94 -47.15 -10.28
CA THR A 38 -31.63 -46.85 -10.91
C THR A 38 -30.62 -47.93 -10.57
N LYS A 39 -29.98 -48.52 -11.58
CA LYS A 39 -28.84 -49.43 -11.39
C LYS A 39 -27.59 -48.60 -11.06
N VAL A 40 -27.03 -48.78 -9.87
CA VAL A 40 -25.81 -48.10 -9.44
C VAL A 40 -24.67 -49.13 -9.41
N THR A 41 -23.58 -48.82 -10.11
CA THR A 41 -22.35 -49.62 -10.12
C THR A 41 -21.34 -49.05 -9.14
N ASN A 42 -20.82 -49.90 -8.25
CA ASN A 42 -19.75 -49.55 -7.33
C ASN A 42 -18.41 -49.40 -8.09
N PRO A 43 -17.73 -48.24 -8.04
CA PRO A 43 -16.47 -48.02 -8.74
C PRO A 43 -15.29 -48.87 -8.22
N TYR A 44 -15.43 -49.59 -7.10
CA TYR A 44 -14.38 -50.42 -6.51
C TYR A 44 -14.60 -51.94 -6.61
N SER A 45 -15.71 -52.40 -7.20
CA SER A 45 -15.92 -53.84 -7.48
C SER A 45 -16.93 -54.05 -8.63
N PRO A 46 -16.50 -54.53 -9.81
CA PRO A 46 -17.37 -54.67 -10.98
C PRO A 46 -18.36 -55.85 -10.92
N LEU A 47 -18.38 -56.64 -9.83
CA LEU A 47 -19.26 -57.82 -9.69
C LEU A 47 -20.55 -57.56 -8.88
N TYR A 48 -20.73 -56.38 -8.27
CA TYR A 48 -21.91 -56.07 -7.49
C TYR A 48 -22.58 -54.77 -7.96
N SER A 49 -23.77 -54.90 -8.56
CA SER A 49 -24.67 -53.78 -8.88
C SER A 49 -25.90 -53.83 -7.99
N TYR A 50 -26.28 -52.69 -7.41
CA TYR A 50 -27.46 -52.57 -6.55
C TYR A 50 -28.48 -51.61 -7.18
N TYR A 51 -29.73 -51.70 -6.71
CA TYR A 51 -30.84 -50.89 -7.20
C TYR A 51 -31.28 -49.91 -6.12
N ALA A 52 -31.29 -48.61 -6.46
CA ALA A 52 -31.89 -47.57 -5.62
C ALA A 52 -33.34 -47.32 -6.06
N TYR A 53 -34.25 -47.16 -5.10
CA TYR A 53 -35.66 -46.85 -5.31
C TYR A 53 -35.98 -45.48 -4.71
N SER A 54 -36.65 -44.61 -5.46
CA SER A 54 -37.15 -43.33 -4.94
C SER A 54 -38.65 -43.17 -5.24
N SER A 55 -39.44 -42.78 -4.23
CA SER A 55 -40.82 -42.31 -4.38
C SER A 55 -40.87 -40.81 -4.05
N ALA A 56 -41.41 -39.98 -4.94
CA ALA A 56 -41.57 -38.55 -4.70
C ALA A 56 -42.86 -38.27 -3.89
N PRO A 57 -42.82 -37.44 -2.83
CA PRO A 57 -44.00 -36.75 -2.34
C PRO A 57 -44.18 -35.43 -3.09
N GLN A 58 -45.42 -35.07 -3.42
CA GLN A 58 -45.76 -33.70 -3.81
C GLN A 58 -45.84 -32.82 -2.55
N TYR A 59 -45.07 -31.73 -2.56
CA TYR A 59 -45.04 -30.58 -1.63
C TYR A 59 -44.36 -30.75 -0.26
N GLY A 60 -43.30 -29.96 -0.05
CA GLY A 60 -42.81 -29.53 1.28
C GLY A 60 -41.37 -29.95 1.60
N ASN A 61 -40.50 -28.97 1.88
CA ASN A 61 -39.09 -29.14 2.26
C ASN A 61 -38.92 -29.85 3.61
N ASP A 62 -38.35 -31.04 3.62
CA ASP A 62 -37.30 -31.42 4.59
C ASP A 62 -36.53 -32.64 4.05
N ARG A 63 -35.20 -32.54 3.95
CA ARG A 63 -34.33 -33.61 3.45
C ARG A 63 -33.83 -34.45 4.62
N SER A 64 -34.53 -35.55 4.91
CA SER A 64 -33.97 -36.69 5.62
C SER A 64 -34.02 -37.90 4.69
N ASP A 65 -32.87 -38.28 4.12
CA ASP A 65 -32.73 -39.51 3.34
C ASP A 65 -32.90 -40.71 4.29
N VAL A 66 -34.12 -41.26 4.37
CA VAL A 66 -34.39 -42.51 5.08
C VAL A 66 -34.13 -43.66 4.12
N VAL A 67 -33.02 -44.37 4.31
CA VAL A 67 -32.67 -45.58 3.57
C VAL A 67 -33.28 -46.79 4.29
N TYR A 68 -34.26 -47.45 3.66
CA TYR A 68 -34.70 -48.78 4.09
C TYR A 68 -33.80 -49.84 3.44
N TYR A 69 -33.19 -50.70 4.26
CA TYR A 69 -32.45 -51.88 3.79
C TYR A 69 -33.36 -53.10 3.87
N THR A 70 -33.51 -53.84 2.77
CA THR A 70 -34.02 -55.22 2.77
C THR A 70 -32.91 -56.16 2.33
N TYR A 71 -32.68 -57.23 3.08
CA TYR A 71 -31.70 -58.26 2.74
C TYR A 71 -32.27 -59.22 1.67
N PRO A 72 -31.48 -59.64 0.67
CA PRO A 72 -31.81 -60.77 -0.18
C PRO A 72 -31.33 -62.05 0.50
N ASN A 73 -32.16 -62.66 1.34
CA ASN A 73 -32.02 -64.05 1.72
C ASN A 73 -33.40 -64.72 1.75
N GLU A 74 -34.05 -64.78 0.59
CA GLU A 74 -34.97 -65.86 0.29
C GLU A 74 -34.43 -66.60 -0.92
N VAL A 75 -33.73 -67.70 -0.65
CA VAL A 75 -33.65 -68.79 -1.61
C VAL A 75 -35.08 -69.25 -1.83
N THR A 76 -35.66 -68.84 -2.95
CA THR A 76 -36.84 -69.47 -3.53
C THR A 76 -36.46 -70.91 -3.86
N THR A 77 -36.61 -71.81 -2.90
CA THR A 77 -36.70 -73.24 -3.21
C THR A 77 -37.96 -73.44 -4.04
N THR A 78 -37.77 -73.67 -5.33
CA THR A 78 -38.73 -74.33 -6.21
C THR A 78 -39.14 -75.65 -5.57
N GLN A 79 -40.27 -75.68 -4.86
CA GLN A 79 -40.91 -76.93 -4.51
C GLN A 79 -41.69 -77.42 -5.73
N ASN A 80 -41.04 -78.32 -6.45
CA ASN A 80 -41.68 -79.23 -7.38
C ASN A 80 -42.89 -79.89 -6.71
N ALA A 81 -44.03 -79.78 -7.39
CA ALA A 81 -45.17 -80.64 -7.18
C ALA A 81 -44.74 -82.10 -7.32
N VAL A 82 -44.73 -82.83 -6.20
CA VAL A 82 -44.72 -84.29 -6.22
C VAL A 82 -45.78 -84.78 -5.24
N ASN A 83 -46.80 -85.38 -5.85
CA ASN A 83 -47.83 -86.23 -5.24
C ASN A 83 -47.36 -86.93 -3.96
N ARG A 84 -47.95 -86.58 -2.82
CA ARG A 84 -48.13 -87.54 -1.73
C ARG A 84 -49.59 -87.95 -1.63
N ARG A 85 -49.76 -89.25 -1.84
CA ARG A 85 -51.00 -90.00 -1.80
C ARG A 85 -51.75 -89.71 -0.51
N VAL A 86 -53.04 -89.43 -0.71
CA VAL A 86 -54.11 -89.69 0.24
C VAL A 86 -53.97 -91.14 0.71
N LEU A 87 -53.57 -91.33 1.96
CA LEU A 87 -53.89 -92.56 2.70
C LEU A 87 -55.18 -92.28 3.44
N SER A 88 -56.25 -92.86 2.88
CA SER A 88 -57.53 -93.08 3.52
C SER A 88 -57.32 -93.82 4.84
N GLY A 89 -57.46 -93.09 5.94
CA GLY A 89 -57.72 -93.62 7.28
C GLY A 89 -59.06 -93.03 7.74
N GLU A 90 -59.96 -93.91 8.13
CA GLU A 90 -61.36 -93.68 8.51
C GLU A 90 -61.55 -92.58 9.58
N PRO A 91 -62.74 -91.95 9.66
CA PRO A 91 -62.96 -90.81 10.54
C PRO A 91 -63.10 -91.26 11.99
N SER A 92 -62.01 -91.24 12.75
CA SER A 92 -62.12 -91.24 14.21
C SER A 92 -62.46 -89.81 14.65
N GLN A 93 -63.74 -89.62 14.94
CA GLN A 93 -64.38 -88.48 15.58
C GLN A 93 -63.50 -87.88 16.70
N ALA A 94 -62.65 -86.91 16.37
CA ALA A 94 -61.87 -86.14 17.34
C ALA A 94 -62.71 -84.94 17.77
N GLN A 95 -63.35 -85.10 18.93
CA GLN A 95 -64.16 -84.11 19.62
C GLN A 95 -63.31 -82.91 20.07
N GLY A 96 -63.44 -81.78 19.38
CA GLY A 96 -63.14 -80.43 19.88
C GLY A 96 -61.82 -80.26 20.66
N CYS A 97 -61.80 -79.32 21.60
CA CYS A 97 -60.69 -79.15 22.53
C CYS A 97 -60.76 -80.10 23.74
N GLY A 98 -61.70 -81.05 23.76
CA GLY A 98 -62.03 -81.90 24.90
C GLY A 98 -60.93 -82.90 25.33
N ARG A 99 -59.92 -83.16 24.48
CA ARG A 99 -58.73 -83.97 24.82
C ARG A 99 -57.40 -83.19 24.77
N ASN A 100 -57.46 -81.86 24.74
CA ASN A 100 -56.34 -80.92 24.61
C ASN A 100 -55.21 -81.39 23.65
N PRO A 101 -55.45 -81.38 22.33
CA PRO A 101 -54.48 -81.83 21.31
C PRO A 101 -53.28 -80.89 21.09
N CYS A 102 -53.19 -79.80 21.87
CA CYS A 102 -52.13 -78.80 21.77
C CYS A 102 -50.98 -79.08 22.75
N GLY A 103 -49.79 -78.56 22.43
CA GLY A 103 -48.60 -78.71 23.27
C GLY A 103 -48.77 -78.06 24.65
N VAL A 104 -47.94 -78.46 25.62
CA VAL A 104 -48.02 -77.92 26.99
C VAL A 104 -47.85 -76.39 26.97
N GLY A 105 -48.82 -75.67 27.54
CA GLY A 105 -48.85 -74.20 27.58
C GLY A 105 -49.50 -73.52 26.37
N ALA A 106 -49.95 -74.26 25.35
CA ALA A 106 -50.69 -73.74 24.21
C ALA A 106 -52.20 -73.66 24.48
N MET A 107 -52.88 -72.71 23.84
CA MET A 107 -54.34 -72.59 23.85
C MET A 107 -54.94 -73.31 22.65
N CYS A 108 -56.02 -74.06 22.89
CA CYS A 108 -56.79 -74.76 21.86
C CYS A 108 -58.06 -73.95 21.54
N GLN A 109 -58.28 -73.63 20.27
CA GLN A 109 -59.50 -72.99 19.79
C GLN A 109 -60.29 -73.93 18.88
N GLU A 110 -61.58 -74.09 19.17
CA GLU A 110 -62.49 -74.86 18.31
C GLU A 110 -62.85 -74.04 17.06
N THR A 111 -62.70 -74.63 15.88
CA THR A 111 -63.22 -74.06 14.64
C THR A 111 -64.47 -74.80 14.19
N THR A 112 -65.35 -74.10 13.48
CA THR A 112 -66.65 -74.60 12.97
C THR A 112 -66.53 -75.85 12.07
N GLY A 113 -65.33 -76.22 11.64
CA GLY A 113 -65.04 -77.45 10.89
C GLY A 113 -64.54 -78.64 11.73
N GLY A 114 -64.56 -78.56 13.07
CA GLY A 114 -64.19 -79.67 13.95
C GLY A 114 -62.69 -79.98 14.06
N ARG A 115 -61.82 -79.12 13.50
CA ARG A 115 -60.36 -79.22 13.69
C ARG A 115 -59.89 -78.19 14.74
N PRO A 116 -59.24 -78.62 15.83
CA PRO A 116 -58.70 -77.69 16.82
C PRO A 116 -57.47 -76.95 16.28
N VAL A 117 -57.40 -75.63 16.50
CA VAL A 117 -56.23 -74.80 16.16
C VAL A 117 -55.47 -74.49 17.46
N CYS A 118 -54.17 -74.76 17.45
CA CYS A 118 -53.28 -74.52 18.59
C CYS A 118 -52.48 -73.23 18.38
N SER A 119 -52.52 -72.32 19.35
CA SER A 119 -51.69 -71.11 19.36
C SER A 119 -51.05 -70.92 20.75
N CYS A 120 -49.95 -70.18 20.83
CA CYS A 120 -49.42 -69.82 22.15
C CYS A 120 -50.19 -68.61 22.71
N PRO A 121 -50.56 -68.62 24.01
CA PRO A 121 -51.13 -67.46 24.67
C PRO A 121 -50.23 -66.22 24.59
N ALA A 122 -50.81 -65.02 24.75
CA ALA A 122 -50.05 -63.78 24.85
C ALA A 122 -48.96 -63.88 25.95
N GLY A 123 -47.74 -63.45 25.63
CA GLY A 123 -46.58 -63.60 26.52
C GLY A 123 -45.92 -64.99 26.49
N TYR A 124 -46.33 -65.89 25.59
CA TYR A 124 -45.68 -67.18 25.34
C TYR A 124 -45.23 -67.28 23.87
N SER A 125 -44.07 -67.89 23.64
CA SER A 125 -43.49 -68.17 22.32
C SER A 125 -43.04 -69.63 22.23
N GLY A 126 -42.82 -70.12 21.02
CA GLY A 126 -42.44 -71.52 20.78
C GLY A 126 -43.37 -72.18 19.77
N ASN A 127 -43.44 -73.51 19.80
CA ASN A 127 -44.27 -74.27 18.88
C ASN A 127 -45.57 -74.69 19.58
N PRO A 128 -46.75 -74.18 19.16
CA PRO A 128 -48.04 -74.47 19.78
C PRO A 128 -48.45 -75.95 19.81
N LEU A 129 -47.84 -76.79 18.99
CA LEU A 129 -48.14 -78.23 18.93
C LEU A 129 -47.29 -79.06 19.90
N THR A 130 -46.16 -78.53 20.39
CA THR A 130 -45.24 -79.28 21.27
C THR A 130 -45.11 -78.63 22.63
N HIS A 131 -44.73 -77.35 22.68
CA HIS A 131 -44.54 -76.61 23.91
C HIS A 131 -44.52 -75.10 23.66
N CYS A 132 -45.36 -74.36 24.38
CA CYS A 132 -45.28 -72.91 24.48
C CYS A 132 -44.55 -72.55 25.79
N ARG A 133 -43.44 -71.83 25.67
CA ARG A 133 -42.69 -71.30 26.83
C ARG A 133 -43.04 -69.84 27.04
N ARG A 134 -43.00 -69.37 28.29
CA ARG A 134 -43.18 -67.94 28.57
C ARG A 134 -42.05 -67.18 27.86
N SER A 135 -42.41 -66.20 27.04
CA SER A 135 -41.45 -65.29 26.43
C SER A 135 -40.93 -64.33 27.49
N GLU A 136 -39.62 -64.06 27.45
CA GLU A 136 -39.00 -62.98 28.22
C GLU A 136 -39.40 -61.60 27.66
N CYS A 137 -39.59 -61.51 26.35
CA CYS A 137 -39.95 -60.29 25.64
C CYS A 137 -40.91 -60.58 24.47
N LEU A 138 -41.70 -59.59 24.09
CA LEU A 138 -42.51 -59.58 22.87
C LEU A 138 -41.97 -58.60 21.83
N ASP A 139 -41.36 -57.51 22.30
CA ASP A 139 -40.73 -56.46 21.47
C ASP A 139 -39.39 -56.03 22.07
N HIS A 140 -38.55 -55.40 21.26
CA HIS A 140 -37.21 -54.96 21.65
C HIS A 140 -37.23 -54.00 22.84
N THR A 141 -38.27 -53.16 22.95
CA THR A 141 -38.45 -52.19 24.04
C THR A 141 -38.57 -52.80 25.44
N GLU A 142 -38.89 -54.10 25.52
CA GLU A 142 -38.98 -54.85 26.78
C GLU A 142 -37.62 -55.40 27.25
N CYS A 143 -36.61 -55.36 26.39
CA CYS A 143 -35.25 -55.78 26.70
C CYS A 143 -34.40 -54.62 27.24
N ARG A 144 -33.31 -54.94 27.95
CA ARG A 144 -32.30 -53.94 28.33
C ARG A 144 -31.72 -53.29 27.07
N GLY A 145 -31.22 -52.06 27.18
CA GLY A 145 -30.74 -51.29 26.01
C GLY A 145 -29.63 -51.95 25.19
N ASP A 146 -28.91 -52.91 25.78
CA ASP A 146 -27.87 -53.74 25.17
C ASP A 146 -28.37 -55.09 24.63
N GLN A 147 -29.67 -55.35 24.65
CA GLN A 147 -30.29 -56.61 24.24
C GLN A 147 -31.42 -56.35 23.25
N ALA A 148 -31.79 -57.35 22.45
CA ALA A 148 -32.89 -57.27 21.50
C ALA A 148 -33.78 -58.50 21.65
N CYS A 149 -35.09 -58.31 21.53
CA CYS A 149 -36.01 -59.43 21.51
C CYS A 149 -35.85 -60.28 20.24
N GLN A 150 -35.43 -61.54 20.42
CA GLN A 150 -35.32 -62.50 19.33
C GLN A 150 -35.97 -63.83 19.74
N SER A 151 -37.01 -64.23 18.99
CA SER A 151 -37.76 -65.48 19.23
C SER A 151 -38.22 -65.64 20.69
N GLY A 152 -38.64 -64.54 21.30
CA GLY A 152 -39.17 -64.45 22.65
C GLY A 152 -38.14 -64.42 23.78
N ASN A 153 -36.85 -64.16 23.49
CA ASN A 153 -35.81 -63.98 24.50
C ASN A 153 -35.01 -62.70 24.25
N CYS A 154 -34.54 -62.05 25.31
CA CYS A 154 -33.65 -60.89 25.21
C CYS A 154 -32.22 -61.36 25.01
N VAL A 155 -31.72 -61.24 23.78
CA VAL A 155 -30.38 -61.67 23.40
C VAL A 155 -29.51 -60.48 23.08
N ASN A 156 -28.20 -60.58 23.30
CA ASN A 156 -27.27 -59.54 22.86
C ASN A 156 -27.14 -59.60 21.33
N PRO A 157 -27.60 -58.57 20.59
CA PRO A 157 -27.62 -58.59 19.14
C PRO A 157 -26.22 -58.47 18.50
N CYS A 158 -25.17 -58.17 19.28
CA CYS A 158 -23.79 -58.13 18.79
C CYS A 158 -23.17 -59.52 18.57
N SER A 159 -23.80 -60.58 19.06
CA SER A 159 -23.22 -61.92 19.08
C SER A 159 -23.09 -62.49 17.66
N GLY A 160 -21.89 -62.44 17.10
CA GLY A 160 -21.56 -62.99 15.77
C GLY A 160 -21.95 -62.10 14.58
N VAL A 161 -22.32 -60.83 14.80
CA VAL A 161 -22.75 -59.92 13.73
C VAL A 161 -21.61 -59.05 13.18
N CYS A 162 -20.69 -58.60 14.04
CA CYS A 162 -19.55 -57.79 13.59
C CYS A 162 -18.36 -58.65 13.18
N GLY A 163 -17.59 -58.13 12.22
CA GLY A 163 -16.39 -58.77 11.69
C GLY A 163 -15.22 -58.77 12.66
N VAL A 164 -14.11 -59.39 12.25
CA VAL A 164 -12.91 -59.51 13.08
C VAL A 164 -12.32 -58.11 13.38
N ASN A 165 -11.91 -57.88 14.62
CA ASN A 165 -11.38 -56.59 15.11
C ASN A 165 -12.34 -55.39 15.01
N ALA A 166 -13.64 -55.60 14.77
CA ALA A 166 -14.65 -54.55 14.83
C ALA A 166 -15.22 -54.40 16.25
N ASN A 167 -15.52 -53.16 16.65
CA ASN A 167 -16.29 -52.87 17.84
C ASN A 167 -17.78 -53.01 17.51
N CYS A 168 -18.53 -53.67 18.39
CA CYS A 168 -19.98 -53.69 18.33
C CYS A 168 -20.57 -52.83 19.45
N ASP A 169 -21.49 -51.95 19.08
CA ASP A 169 -22.25 -51.11 20.01
C ASP A 169 -23.74 -51.30 19.73
N VAL A 170 -24.56 -51.46 20.76
CA VAL A 170 -26.01 -51.69 20.58
C VAL A 170 -26.71 -50.34 20.62
N ARG A 171 -27.34 -49.94 19.51
CA ARG A 171 -28.12 -48.70 19.42
C ARG A 171 -29.55 -49.02 19.03
N ASN A 172 -30.50 -48.64 19.89
CA ASN A 172 -31.92 -48.94 19.71
C ASN A 172 -32.18 -50.44 19.48
N HIS A 173 -31.52 -51.30 20.27
CA HIS A 173 -31.60 -52.76 20.16
C HIS A 173 -31.08 -53.34 18.82
N VAL A 174 -30.34 -52.55 18.03
CA VAL A 174 -29.70 -52.96 16.77
C VAL A 174 -28.18 -52.94 16.93
N PRO A 175 -27.45 -53.96 16.43
CA PRO A 175 -25.99 -53.98 16.51
C PRO A 175 -25.40 -52.99 15.49
N VAL A 176 -24.50 -52.13 15.95
CA VAL A 176 -23.76 -51.17 15.13
C VAL A 176 -22.28 -51.54 15.15
N CYS A 177 -21.77 -51.99 14.02
CA CYS A 177 -20.37 -52.38 13.86
C CYS A 177 -19.52 -51.19 13.39
N SER A 178 -18.38 -50.97 14.03
CA SER A 178 -17.43 -49.91 13.65
C SER A 178 -15.98 -50.36 13.83
N CYS A 179 -15.06 -49.89 12.98
CA CYS A 179 -13.64 -50.14 13.19
C CYS A 179 -13.07 -49.25 14.30
N PRO A 180 -12.26 -49.79 15.23
CA PRO A 180 -11.55 -49.01 16.25
C PRO A 180 -10.61 -47.95 15.66
N ARG A 181 -10.14 -47.00 16.49
CA ARG A 181 -9.15 -46.00 16.06
C ARG A 181 -7.90 -46.68 15.51
N ASN A 182 -7.37 -46.16 14.40
CA ASN A 182 -6.21 -46.68 13.65
C ASN A 182 -6.45 -47.97 12.85
N MET A 183 -7.70 -48.46 12.78
CA MET A 183 -8.10 -49.52 11.87
C MET A 183 -9.03 -49.00 10.76
N ALA A 184 -9.05 -49.70 9.63
CA ALA A 184 -9.94 -49.47 8.49
C ALA A 184 -10.34 -50.80 7.85
N GLY A 185 -11.36 -50.78 7.01
CA GLY A 185 -11.93 -51.98 6.40
C GLY A 185 -13.45 -52.00 6.53
N ASP A 186 -14.04 -53.15 6.28
CA ASP A 186 -15.48 -53.38 6.45
C ASP A 186 -15.73 -53.90 7.88
N PRO A 187 -16.46 -53.15 8.74
CA PRO A 187 -16.77 -53.56 10.12
C PRO A 187 -17.58 -54.86 10.24
N PHE A 188 -18.24 -55.31 9.18
CA PHE A 188 -18.98 -56.57 9.16
C PHE A 188 -18.12 -57.76 8.70
N VAL A 189 -16.93 -57.50 8.16
CA VAL A 189 -16.01 -58.54 7.66
C VAL A 189 -14.73 -58.58 8.46
N ASN A 190 -13.92 -57.52 8.40
CA ASN A 190 -12.63 -57.44 9.07
C ASN A 190 -12.10 -56.00 9.08
N CYS A 191 -11.71 -55.52 10.26
CA CYS A 191 -10.95 -54.30 10.44
C CYS A 191 -9.45 -54.63 10.49
N ARG A 192 -8.68 -54.03 9.58
CA ARG A 192 -7.21 -54.13 9.51
C ARG A 192 -6.57 -52.84 9.97
N LEU A 193 -5.31 -52.89 10.41
CA LEU A 193 -4.54 -51.65 10.66
C LEU A 193 -4.52 -50.82 9.38
N ARG A 194 -4.75 -49.51 9.50
CA ARG A 194 -4.62 -48.60 8.34
C ARG A 194 -3.19 -48.66 7.82
N ASP A 195 -3.05 -48.88 6.52
CA ASP A 195 -1.77 -48.69 5.88
C ASP A 195 -1.34 -47.22 6.01
N PRO A 196 -0.02 -46.93 6.11
CA PRO A 196 0.47 -45.57 6.22
C PRO A 196 -0.08 -44.64 5.10
N GLU A 197 -0.24 -45.15 3.88
CA GLU A 197 -0.75 -44.36 2.74
C GLU A 197 -2.24 -43.98 2.87
N GLU A 198 -3.05 -44.75 3.60
CA GLU A 198 -4.47 -44.47 3.81
C GLU A 198 -4.70 -43.37 4.87
N GLN A 199 -3.70 -43.05 5.69
CA GLN A 199 -3.82 -41.99 6.71
C GLN A 199 -3.85 -40.58 6.11
N CYS A 200 -3.36 -40.41 4.88
CA CYS A 200 -3.43 -39.17 4.11
C CYS A 200 -4.55 -39.16 3.05
N ARG A 201 -5.47 -40.15 3.06
CA ARG A 201 -6.59 -40.22 2.09
C ARG A 201 -7.93 -40.50 2.80
N PRO A 202 -8.88 -39.53 2.80
CA PRO A 202 -8.73 -38.14 2.34
C PRO A 202 -7.75 -37.36 3.21
N SER A 203 -7.09 -36.34 2.65
CA SER A 203 -6.06 -35.58 3.37
C SER A 203 -6.64 -34.90 4.62
N PRO A 204 -6.05 -35.13 5.81
CA PRO A 204 -6.43 -34.40 7.03
C PRO A 204 -5.84 -32.98 7.07
N CYS A 205 -4.97 -32.63 6.11
CA CYS A 205 -4.29 -31.34 6.02
C CYS A 205 -5.08 -30.33 5.19
N GLY A 206 -4.90 -29.04 5.47
CA GLY A 206 -5.53 -27.96 4.71
C GLY A 206 -4.96 -27.79 3.30
N SER A 207 -5.49 -26.84 2.53
CA SER A 207 -5.02 -26.57 1.16
C SER A 207 -3.54 -26.16 1.09
N ASN A 208 -2.88 -26.45 -0.04
CA ASN A 208 -1.47 -26.13 -0.31
C ASN A 208 -0.47 -26.72 0.70
N THR A 209 -0.75 -27.93 1.18
CA THR A 209 0.09 -28.65 2.13
C THR A 209 0.50 -30.02 1.60
N LYS A 210 1.57 -30.57 2.17
CA LYS A 210 2.01 -31.95 1.99
C LYS A 210 1.70 -32.75 3.26
N CYS A 211 1.03 -33.89 3.08
CA CYS A 211 0.79 -34.87 4.13
C CYS A 211 1.85 -35.97 4.06
N GLU A 212 2.59 -36.18 5.15
CA GLU A 212 3.56 -37.26 5.30
C GLU A 212 3.27 -38.03 6.60
N VAL A 213 3.40 -39.35 6.58
CA VAL A 213 3.24 -40.16 7.79
C VAL A 213 4.59 -40.32 8.48
N ILE A 214 4.71 -39.72 9.66
CA ILE A 214 5.91 -39.81 10.51
C ILE A 214 5.50 -40.54 11.78
N ASN A 215 6.14 -41.67 12.09
CA ASN A 215 5.82 -42.52 13.26
C ASN A 215 4.32 -42.92 13.34
N SER A 216 3.72 -43.29 12.20
CA SER A 216 2.31 -43.66 12.09
C SER A 216 1.31 -42.54 12.41
N VAL A 217 1.76 -41.28 12.36
CA VAL A 217 0.93 -40.08 12.52
C VAL A 217 0.98 -39.24 11.24
N PRO A 218 -0.16 -38.85 10.66
CA PRO A 218 -0.20 -37.93 9.53
C PRO A 218 0.26 -36.53 9.99
N THR A 219 1.37 -36.08 9.42
CA THR A 219 1.99 -34.78 9.70
C THR A 219 1.84 -33.88 8.49
N CYS A 220 1.34 -32.67 8.71
CA CYS A 220 1.08 -31.70 7.67
C CYS A 220 2.19 -30.65 7.64
N SER A 221 2.69 -30.34 6.45
CA SER A 221 3.65 -29.25 6.22
C SER A 221 3.20 -28.37 5.05
N CYS A 222 3.50 -27.07 5.07
CA CYS A 222 3.21 -26.21 3.92
C CYS A 222 4.11 -26.59 2.73
N LEU A 223 3.58 -26.48 1.51
CA LEU A 223 4.42 -26.59 0.31
C LEU A 223 5.48 -25.46 0.28
N PRO A 224 6.62 -25.65 -0.40
CA PRO A 224 7.66 -24.61 -0.50
C PRO A 224 7.08 -23.28 -1.01
N GLY A 225 7.37 -22.18 -0.31
CA GLY A 225 6.86 -20.84 -0.65
C GLY A 225 5.46 -20.52 -0.12
N TYR A 226 4.84 -21.43 0.62
CA TYR A 226 3.59 -21.18 1.35
C TYR A 226 3.84 -21.02 2.85
N ILE A 227 3.08 -20.11 3.46
CA ILE A 227 3.12 -19.78 4.89
C ILE A 227 1.74 -19.99 5.52
N GLY A 228 1.71 -20.20 6.84
CA GLY A 228 0.48 -20.36 7.61
C GLY A 228 0.45 -21.67 8.39
N SER A 229 -0.76 -22.11 8.75
CA SER A 229 -0.98 -23.35 9.51
C SER A 229 -1.29 -24.51 8.57
N PRO A 230 -0.48 -25.57 8.54
CA PRO A 230 -0.72 -26.73 7.67
C PRO A 230 -2.05 -27.46 7.92
N LEU A 231 -2.66 -27.28 9.10
CA LEU A 231 -3.95 -27.90 9.42
C LEU A 231 -5.13 -27.12 8.82
N SER A 232 -5.07 -25.79 8.79
CA SER A 232 -6.12 -24.94 8.19
C SER A 232 -5.91 -24.68 6.71
N GLY A 233 -4.67 -24.79 6.24
CA GLY A 233 -4.24 -24.48 4.87
C GLY A 233 -3.21 -23.36 4.87
N CYS A 234 -2.32 -23.43 3.89
CA CYS A 234 -1.25 -22.46 3.71
C CYS A 234 -1.55 -21.55 2.50
N ARG A 235 -1.04 -20.32 2.54
CA ARG A 235 -1.16 -19.34 1.44
C ARG A 235 0.21 -18.76 1.09
N HIS A 236 0.29 -18.08 -0.03
CA HIS A 236 1.45 -17.28 -0.38
C HIS A 236 1.64 -16.10 0.59
N GLU A 237 2.80 -15.45 0.55
CA GLU A 237 3.03 -14.24 1.34
C GLU A 237 2.08 -13.11 0.91
N CYS A 238 1.87 -12.96 -0.39
CA CYS A 238 0.90 -12.04 -0.99
C CYS A 238 0.31 -12.62 -2.28
N GLU A 239 -0.93 -12.27 -2.60
CA GLU A 239 -1.50 -12.41 -3.96
C GLU A 239 -1.67 -11.04 -4.65
N SER A 240 -1.77 -9.98 -3.85
CA SER A 240 -1.92 -8.61 -4.30
C SER A 240 -1.02 -7.66 -3.50
N ASP A 241 -0.75 -6.47 -4.07
CA ASP A 241 0.07 -5.45 -3.41
C ASP A 241 -0.49 -5.00 -2.05
N ALA A 242 -1.81 -5.04 -1.89
CA ALA A 242 -2.50 -4.61 -0.67
C ALA A 242 -2.20 -5.51 0.55
N GLU A 243 -1.68 -6.71 0.33
CA GLU A 243 -1.25 -7.63 1.40
C GLU A 243 0.16 -7.34 1.90
N CYS A 244 0.93 -6.53 1.18
CA CYS A 244 2.29 -6.13 1.55
C CYS A 244 2.30 -4.81 2.35
N GLY A 245 3.44 -4.52 2.99
CA GLY A 245 3.63 -3.25 3.68
C GLY A 245 3.54 -2.05 2.72
N ALA A 246 3.33 -0.85 3.28
CA ALA A 246 3.16 0.38 2.51
C ALA A 246 4.35 0.73 1.58
N GLN A 247 5.54 0.19 1.85
CA GLN A 247 6.76 0.40 1.07
C GLN A 247 7.12 -0.79 0.17
N GLU A 248 6.24 -1.77 0.04
CA GLU A 248 6.49 -3.04 -0.62
C GLU A 248 5.44 -3.30 -1.69
N PHE A 249 5.70 -4.25 -2.58
CA PHE A 249 4.77 -4.72 -3.59
C PHE A 249 4.88 -6.22 -3.75
N CYS A 250 3.82 -6.83 -4.25
CA CYS A 250 3.76 -8.26 -4.46
C CYS A 250 4.44 -8.62 -5.77
N SER A 251 5.54 -9.35 -5.68
CA SER A 251 6.29 -9.86 -6.82
C SER A 251 6.48 -11.36 -6.67
N GLN A 252 5.94 -12.13 -7.62
CA GLN A 252 6.03 -13.61 -7.61
C GLN A 252 5.63 -14.21 -6.25
N PHE A 253 4.49 -13.77 -5.71
CA PHE A 253 3.93 -14.24 -4.43
C PHE A 253 4.75 -13.89 -3.18
N LYS A 254 5.69 -12.95 -3.32
CA LYS A 254 6.57 -12.48 -2.25
C LYS A 254 6.46 -10.96 -2.10
N CYS A 255 6.44 -10.46 -0.87
CA CYS A 255 6.51 -9.03 -0.63
C CYS A 255 7.95 -8.55 -0.86
N THR A 256 8.09 -7.59 -1.76
CA THR A 256 9.39 -7.05 -2.17
C THR A 256 9.40 -5.55 -2.00
N ASN A 257 10.52 -5.00 -1.54
CA ASN A 257 10.64 -3.57 -1.33
C ASN A 257 10.46 -2.80 -2.65
N ALA A 258 9.53 -1.85 -2.71
CA ALA A 258 9.25 -1.10 -3.93
C ALA A 258 10.43 -0.24 -4.38
N CYS A 259 11.22 0.31 -3.44
CA CYS A 259 12.41 1.10 -3.76
C CYS A 259 13.55 0.28 -4.39
N SER A 260 13.50 -1.05 -4.35
CA SER A 260 14.45 -1.90 -5.09
C SER A 260 14.38 -1.72 -6.61
N GLN A 261 13.30 -1.12 -7.12
CA GLN A 261 13.09 -0.82 -8.53
C GLN A 261 13.84 0.45 -9.00
N CYS A 262 14.45 1.22 -8.09
CA CYS A 262 15.22 2.41 -8.50
C CYS A 262 16.57 2.04 -9.11
N GLY A 263 16.94 2.77 -10.15
CA GLY A 263 18.19 2.58 -10.88
C GLY A 263 19.43 2.91 -10.05
N LYS A 264 20.60 2.52 -10.55
CA LYS A 264 21.87 2.77 -9.85
C LYS A 264 22.10 4.28 -9.68
N GLY A 265 22.45 4.70 -8.46
CA GLY A 265 22.68 6.11 -8.13
C GLY A 265 21.41 6.97 -8.04
N ALA A 266 20.22 6.40 -8.21
CA ALA A 266 18.95 7.08 -7.98
C ALA A 266 18.53 7.02 -6.50
N THR A 267 17.76 8.00 -6.08
CA THR A 267 17.12 8.03 -4.76
C THR A 267 15.65 7.65 -4.87
N CYS A 268 15.15 6.83 -3.95
CA CYS A 268 13.72 6.55 -3.83
C CYS A 268 13.05 7.71 -3.09
N ALA A 269 12.41 8.63 -3.82
CA ALA A 269 11.83 9.84 -3.25
C ALA A 269 10.59 9.54 -2.39
N ARG A 270 9.74 8.62 -2.85
CA ARG A 270 8.59 8.09 -2.11
C ARG A 270 8.08 6.80 -2.72
N VAL A 271 7.23 6.08 -2.01
CA VAL A 271 6.42 4.99 -2.54
C VAL A 271 4.97 5.47 -2.65
N THR A 272 4.32 5.22 -3.78
CA THR A 272 2.92 5.59 -4.02
C THR A 272 2.23 4.41 -4.68
N ASN A 273 1.13 3.93 -4.09
CA ASN A 273 0.40 2.73 -4.54
C ASN A 273 1.32 1.53 -4.76
N HIS A 274 2.17 1.23 -3.77
CA HIS A 274 3.12 0.10 -3.83
C HIS A 274 4.10 0.18 -5.03
N ARG A 275 4.37 1.38 -5.56
CA ARG A 275 5.35 1.61 -6.62
C ARG A 275 6.33 2.70 -6.21
N SER A 276 7.59 2.55 -6.57
CA SER A 276 8.61 3.56 -6.28
C SER A 276 8.49 4.76 -7.22
N VAL A 277 8.62 5.94 -6.64
CA VAL A 277 8.92 7.18 -7.37
C VAL A 277 10.41 7.42 -7.20
N CYS A 278 11.17 7.17 -8.27
CA CYS A 278 12.62 7.31 -8.27
C CYS A 278 13.01 8.68 -8.85
N GLU A 279 13.99 9.33 -8.25
CA GLU A 279 14.51 10.63 -8.69
C GLU A 279 16.03 10.58 -8.73
N CYS A 280 16.63 11.27 -9.71
CA CYS A 280 18.07 11.48 -9.68
C CYS A 280 18.41 12.56 -8.65
N PRO A 281 19.50 12.40 -7.88
CA PRO A 281 20.02 13.45 -7.01
C PRO A 281 20.18 14.76 -7.78
N LYS A 282 20.05 15.90 -7.09
CA LYS A 282 20.19 17.22 -7.73
C LYS A 282 21.49 17.30 -8.52
N GLY A 283 21.35 17.52 -9.83
CA GLY A 283 22.49 17.67 -10.74
C GLY A 283 22.93 16.40 -11.47
N TYR A 284 22.35 15.25 -11.15
CA TYR A 284 22.62 14.02 -11.88
C TYR A 284 21.66 13.92 -13.07
N ILE A 285 22.19 13.41 -14.18
CA ILE A 285 21.47 13.18 -15.44
C ILE A 285 21.26 11.68 -15.67
N GLY A 286 20.28 11.34 -16.49
CA GLY A 286 19.93 9.95 -16.81
C GLY A 286 18.48 9.63 -16.47
N SER A 287 18.18 8.35 -16.33
CA SER A 287 16.83 7.88 -15.96
C SER A 287 16.87 7.32 -14.54
N PRO A 288 16.04 7.84 -13.61
CA PRO A 288 16.00 7.37 -12.22
C PRO A 288 15.66 5.89 -12.04
N TYR A 289 15.08 5.25 -13.05
CA TYR A 289 14.72 3.83 -13.04
C TYR A 289 15.80 2.93 -13.66
N THR A 290 16.87 3.50 -14.22
CA THR A 290 17.96 2.73 -14.85
C THR A 290 19.30 3.10 -14.25
N GLU A 291 19.74 4.34 -14.44
CA GLU A 291 20.99 4.87 -13.90
C GLU A 291 20.97 6.40 -13.88
N CYS A 292 21.40 6.96 -12.75
CA CYS A 292 21.72 8.38 -12.60
C CYS A 292 23.24 8.54 -12.56
N ARG A 293 23.78 9.41 -13.41
CA ARG A 293 25.21 9.74 -13.45
C ARG A 293 25.44 11.23 -13.34
N ALA A 294 26.59 11.61 -12.80
CA ALA A 294 27.01 13.00 -12.83
C ALA A 294 27.26 13.43 -14.28
N GLU A 295 27.03 14.71 -14.57
CA GLU A 295 27.45 15.31 -15.83
C GLU A 295 28.98 15.38 -15.92
N CYS A 296 29.64 15.67 -14.79
CA CYS A 296 31.08 15.82 -14.66
C CYS A 296 31.59 15.19 -13.37
N TYR A 297 32.85 14.74 -13.38
CA TYR A 297 33.59 14.30 -12.19
C TYR A 297 34.70 15.29 -11.81
N GLY A 298 35.09 16.17 -12.73
CA GLY A 298 35.93 17.33 -12.46
C GLY A 298 35.73 18.44 -13.49
N ASP A 299 36.35 19.61 -13.25
CA ASP A 299 36.17 20.82 -14.08
C ASP A 299 36.57 20.63 -15.54
N ARG A 300 37.49 19.68 -15.81
CA ARG A 300 37.96 19.38 -17.16
C ARG A 300 36.94 18.67 -18.03
N ASP A 301 35.94 18.04 -17.41
CA ASP A 301 34.85 17.37 -18.13
C ASP A 301 33.84 18.39 -18.68
N CYS A 302 33.92 19.64 -18.20
CA CYS A 302 32.95 20.68 -18.51
C CYS A 302 33.32 21.51 -19.75
N PRO A 303 32.32 21.92 -20.55
CA PRO A 303 32.55 22.76 -21.72
C PRO A 303 32.89 24.21 -21.32
N ALA A 304 33.52 24.94 -22.24
CA ALA A 304 34.04 26.30 -21.99
C ALA A 304 32.99 27.31 -21.48
N GLY A 305 31.72 27.19 -21.87
CA GLY A 305 30.65 28.09 -21.41
C GLY A 305 30.21 27.88 -19.97
N ARG A 306 30.58 26.76 -19.33
CA ARG A 306 30.20 26.41 -17.95
C ARG A 306 31.28 25.54 -17.29
N PRO A 307 32.49 26.08 -17.08
CA PRO A 307 33.69 25.29 -16.88
C PRO A 307 33.88 24.70 -15.47
N ALA A 308 33.01 25.01 -14.51
CA ALA A 308 33.14 24.51 -13.13
C ALA A 308 32.24 23.30 -12.90
N CYS A 309 32.81 22.21 -12.39
CA CYS A 309 32.07 21.03 -11.96
C CYS A 309 31.67 21.17 -10.49
N ILE A 310 30.43 21.60 -10.24
CA ILE A 310 29.93 21.85 -8.89
C ILE A 310 28.83 20.84 -8.59
N TYR A 311 29.10 19.92 -7.65
CA TYR A 311 28.20 18.82 -7.29
C TYR A 311 27.79 17.92 -8.48
N GLY A 312 28.72 17.67 -9.40
CA GLY A 312 28.49 16.80 -10.56
C GLY A 312 27.75 17.48 -11.72
N VAL A 313 27.59 18.80 -11.70
CA VAL A 313 26.97 19.61 -12.76
C VAL A 313 27.96 20.64 -13.27
N CYS A 314 28.03 20.79 -14.59
CA CYS A 314 28.79 21.87 -15.19
C CYS A 314 28.02 23.19 -15.08
N LYS A 315 28.60 24.15 -14.34
CA LYS A 315 28.05 25.48 -14.10
C LYS A 315 29.00 26.57 -14.56
N ASN A 316 28.45 27.71 -14.97
CA ASN A 316 29.22 28.90 -15.22
C ASN A 316 29.39 29.68 -13.91
N PRO A 317 30.63 29.87 -13.40
CA PRO A 317 30.86 30.67 -12.20
C PRO A 317 30.41 32.14 -12.33
N CYS A 318 30.18 32.63 -13.54
CA CYS A 318 29.66 33.98 -13.77
C CYS A 318 28.16 34.13 -13.51
N ASP A 319 27.39 33.04 -13.53
CA ASP A 319 25.93 33.10 -13.38
C ASP A 319 25.57 33.62 -11.97
N GLY A 320 25.07 34.86 -11.91
CA GLY A 320 24.66 35.50 -10.65
C GLY A 320 25.79 36.05 -9.79
N SER A 321 27.04 36.01 -10.27
CA SER A 321 28.20 36.50 -9.51
C SER A 321 28.47 37.99 -9.65
N CYS A 322 28.11 38.58 -10.79
CA CYS A 322 28.33 40.00 -11.09
C CYS A 322 27.02 40.79 -11.10
N GLY A 323 27.13 42.08 -10.80
CA GLY A 323 26.02 43.02 -10.78
C GLY A 323 25.45 43.30 -12.17
N VAL A 324 24.33 44.01 -12.22
CA VAL A 324 23.67 44.36 -13.48
C VAL A 324 24.62 45.22 -14.34
N ASN A 325 24.72 44.91 -15.64
CA ASN A 325 25.62 45.56 -16.61
C ASN A 325 27.12 45.45 -16.31
N ALA A 326 27.55 44.55 -15.42
CA ALA A 326 28.97 44.27 -15.21
C ALA A 326 29.47 43.17 -16.17
N ASP A 327 30.69 43.32 -16.65
CA ASP A 327 31.39 42.26 -17.37
C ASP A 327 31.91 41.22 -16.37
N CYS A 328 31.62 39.95 -16.62
CA CYS A 328 32.20 38.84 -15.88
C CYS A 328 33.27 38.13 -16.69
N ASN A 329 34.49 38.12 -16.16
CA ASN A 329 35.61 37.37 -16.73
C ASN A 329 36.14 36.37 -15.71
N LEU A 330 36.44 35.15 -16.13
CA LEU A 330 37.01 34.14 -15.25
C LEU A 330 38.52 34.29 -15.15
N ARG A 331 39.06 34.34 -13.93
CA ARG A 331 40.47 34.06 -13.65
C ARG A 331 40.56 32.65 -13.08
N GLY A 332 40.78 31.66 -13.95
CA GLY A 332 40.60 30.25 -13.60
C GLY A 332 39.11 29.90 -13.49
N LEU A 333 38.64 29.49 -12.31
CA LEU A 333 37.21 29.30 -12.01
C LEU A 333 36.63 30.39 -11.11
N THR A 334 37.42 31.41 -10.79
CA THR A 334 36.98 32.54 -9.97
C THR A 334 36.41 33.64 -10.86
N PRO A 335 35.15 34.06 -10.66
CA PRO A 335 34.56 35.17 -11.38
C PRO A 335 35.22 36.49 -10.93
N VAL A 336 35.60 37.31 -11.91
CA VAL A 336 36.09 38.67 -11.70
C VAL A 336 35.12 39.61 -12.41
N CYS A 337 34.47 40.45 -11.62
CA CYS A 337 33.50 41.43 -12.09
C CYS A 337 34.16 42.79 -12.30
N SER A 338 33.88 43.42 -13.43
CA SER A 338 34.34 44.77 -13.74
C SER A 338 33.27 45.53 -14.51
N CYS A 339 33.19 46.85 -14.32
CA CYS A 339 32.34 47.65 -15.20
C CYS A 339 32.96 47.75 -16.61
N PRO A 340 32.13 47.64 -17.67
CA PRO A 340 32.56 47.88 -19.04
C PRO A 340 33.18 49.28 -19.20
N ARG A 341 33.85 49.50 -20.34
CA ARG A 341 34.35 50.83 -20.68
C ARG A 341 33.19 51.84 -20.70
N ASP A 342 33.44 53.04 -20.19
CA ASP A 342 32.49 54.16 -20.07
C ASP A 342 31.34 53.95 -19.05
N MET A 343 31.45 52.93 -18.20
CA MET A 343 30.57 52.72 -17.05
C MET A 343 31.34 52.83 -15.72
N THR A 344 30.62 53.18 -14.66
CA THR A 344 31.12 53.28 -13.29
C THR A 344 30.10 52.70 -12.30
N GLY A 345 30.51 52.54 -11.04
CA GLY A 345 29.70 51.92 -9.99
C GLY A 345 30.42 50.74 -9.34
N ASP A 346 29.65 49.91 -8.63
CA ASP A 346 30.15 48.68 -8.01
C ASP A 346 29.87 47.49 -8.95
N PRO A 347 30.90 46.82 -9.50
CA PRO A 347 30.74 45.68 -10.41
C PRO A 347 29.98 44.49 -9.82
N PHE A 348 29.83 44.38 -8.49
CA PHE A 348 29.07 43.32 -7.84
C PHE A 348 27.61 43.70 -7.59
N VAL A 349 27.27 44.99 -7.69
CA VAL A 349 25.90 45.50 -7.47
C VAL A 349 25.28 45.91 -8.80
N SER A 350 25.83 46.95 -9.44
CA SER A 350 25.35 47.48 -10.71
C SER A 350 26.34 48.48 -11.28
N CYS A 351 26.56 48.40 -12.60
CA CYS A 351 27.27 49.38 -13.37
C CYS A 351 26.28 50.32 -14.07
N ARG A 352 26.55 51.62 -14.00
CA ARG A 352 25.79 52.68 -14.70
C ARG A 352 26.71 53.50 -15.60
N PRO A 353 26.18 54.17 -16.63
CA PRO A 353 26.97 55.08 -17.44
C PRO A 353 27.67 56.13 -16.58
N PHE A 354 28.90 56.46 -16.96
CA PHE A 354 29.66 57.55 -16.34
C PHE A 354 28.94 58.88 -16.56
N THR A 355 28.79 59.69 -15.51
CA THR A 355 28.25 61.05 -15.59
C THR A 355 29.31 62.06 -15.17
N LYS A 356 29.07 63.35 -15.48
CA LYS A 356 29.99 64.44 -15.14
C LYS A 356 30.28 64.52 -13.65
N GLU A 357 29.30 64.18 -12.82
CA GLU A 357 29.40 64.18 -11.36
C GLU A 357 30.42 63.15 -10.86
N ASP A 358 30.61 62.04 -11.58
CA ASP A 358 31.56 60.98 -11.22
C ASP A 358 33.02 61.43 -11.30
N LEU A 359 33.31 62.52 -12.03
CA LEU A 359 34.64 63.16 -12.02
C LEU A 359 35.06 63.60 -10.61
N CYS A 360 34.10 63.85 -9.73
CA CYS A 360 34.32 64.32 -8.37
C CYS A 360 34.07 63.25 -7.29
N ILE A 361 33.93 61.97 -7.67
CA ILE A 361 33.64 60.87 -6.74
C ILE A 361 34.61 59.69 -6.99
N PRO A 362 35.48 59.33 -6.04
CA PRO A 362 35.76 60.07 -4.80
C PRO A 362 36.38 61.43 -5.10
N ASN A 363 36.25 62.39 -4.18
CA ASN A 363 36.75 63.75 -4.40
C ASN A 363 38.27 63.73 -4.68
N PRO A 364 38.72 64.08 -5.90
CA PRO A 364 40.12 64.05 -6.28
C PRO A 364 40.89 65.30 -5.82
N CYS A 365 40.19 66.29 -5.26
CA CYS A 365 40.78 67.53 -4.80
C CYS A 365 41.42 67.38 -3.42
N GLY A 366 42.29 68.34 -3.08
CA GLY A 366 42.98 68.39 -1.80
C GLY A 366 42.03 68.59 -0.62
N THR A 367 42.55 68.47 0.60
CA THR A 367 41.75 68.65 1.82
C THR A 367 41.09 70.03 1.84
N ASN A 368 39.82 70.10 2.25
CA ASN A 368 38.96 71.30 2.28
C ASN A 368 38.72 71.98 0.92
N ALA A 369 39.08 71.35 -0.20
CA ALA A 369 38.75 71.84 -1.52
C ALA A 369 37.39 71.30 -2.00
N VAL A 370 36.70 72.11 -2.79
CA VAL A 370 35.45 71.73 -3.46
C VAL A 370 35.78 71.27 -4.87
N CYS A 371 35.26 70.10 -5.25
CA CYS A 371 35.32 69.60 -6.62
C CYS A 371 34.04 69.95 -7.36
N THR A 372 34.18 70.48 -8.57
CA THR A 372 33.08 70.63 -9.53
C THR A 372 33.45 69.99 -10.88
N PRO A 373 32.48 69.40 -11.61
CA PRO A 373 32.72 68.95 -12.98
C PRO A 373 33.05 70.14 -13.89
N GLY A 374 34.11 70.03 -14.69
CA GLY A 374 34.49 71.06 -15.64
C GLY A 374 35.28 70.50 -16.82
N TYR A 375 36.10 71.34 -17.44
CA TYR A 375 36.87 70.99 -18.63
C TYR A 375 38.31 71.51 -18.53
N ASP A 376 39.26 70.79 -19.13
CA ASP A 376 40.61 71.33 -19.35
C ASP A 376 40.68 72.29 -20.55
N ARG A 377 41.88 72.85 -20.78
CA ARG A 377 42.18 73.74 -21.90
C ARG A 377 41.99 73.09 -23.28
N THR A 378 41.89 71.76 -23.34
CA THR A 378 41.63 71.00 -24.57
C THR A 378 40.15 70.63 -24.72
N ASN A 379 39.28 71.19 -23.87
CA ASN A 379 37.84 70.93 -23.81
C ASN A 379 37.49 69.46 -23.46
N ARG A 380 38.35 68.77 -22.72
CA ARG A 380 38.07 67.43 -22.19
C ARG A 380 37.55 67.52 -20.76
N GLU A 381 36.54 66.72 -20.44
CA GLU A 381 35.91 66.68 -19.12
C GLU A 381 36.91 66.29 -18.02
N ARG A 382 37.01 67.12 -16.98
CA ARG A 382 37.98 67.01 -15.88
C ARG A 382 37.36 67.53 -14.58
N PRO A 383 37.76 67.00 -13.40
CA PRO A 383 37.43 67.63 -12.14
C PRO A 383 38.15 68.96 -11.99
N VAL A 384 37.43 69.97 -11.50
CA VAL A 384 37.96 71.30 -11.20
C VAL A 384 37.95 71.49 -9.69
N CYS A 385 39.11 71.77 -9.12
CA CYS A 385 39.30 71.96 -7.69
C CYS A 385 39.40 73.45 -7.36
N THR A 386 38.54 73.93 -6.47
CA THR A 386 38.58 75.32 -5.98
C THR A 386 38.54 75.36 -4.46
N CYS A 387 39.15 76.40 -3.87
CA CYS A 387 38.97 76.66 -2.45
C CYS A 387 37.62 77.34 -2.22
N PRO A 388 36.81 76.87 -1.26
CA PRO A 388 35.56 77.52 -0.93
C PRO A 388 35.80 78.93 -0.34
N PRO A 389 34.79 79.80 -0.33
CA PRO A 389 34.93 81.15 0.22
C PRO A 389 35.51 81.16 1.64
N GLY A 390 36.50 82.03 1.89
CA GLY A 390 37.22 82.10 3.15
C GLY A 390 38.37 81.10 3.28
N TYR A 391 38.72 80.36 2.22
CA TYR A 391 39.90 79.50 2.14
C TYR A 391 40.84 79.94 1.03
N THR A 392 42.14 79.75 1.22
CA THR A 392 43.23 80.07 0.27
C THR A 392 44.19 78.88 0.17
N GLY A 393 45.10 78.92 -0.81
CA GLY A 393 46.10 77.87 -1.02
C GLY A 393 45.90 77.12 -2.34
N ASN A 394 46.43 75.90 -2.40
CA ASN A 394 46.36 75.06 -3.60
C ASN A 394 45.25 74.02 -3.44
N ALA A 395 44.17 74.18 -4.19
CA ALA A 395 42.99 73.31 -4.14
C ALA A 395 43.25 71.85 -4.54
N LEU A 396 44.36 71.52 -5.20
CA LEU A 396 44.75 70.13 -5.48
C LEU A 396 45.46 69.45 -4.30
N SER A 397 46.04 70.22 -3.37
CA SER A 397 46.76 69.68 -2.23
C SER A 397 46.04 69.93 -0.91
N ASN A 398 45.76 71.19 -0.59
CA ASN A 398 45.13 71.60 0.66
C ASN A 398 44.67 73.07 0.58
N CYS A 399 43.40 73.31 0.88
CA CYS A 399 42.86 74.62 1.13
C CYS A 399 42.95 74.94 2.63
N VAL A 400 43.58 76.05 2.97
CA VAL A 400 43.75 76.55 4.33
C VAL A 400 42.80 77.71 4.57
N ARG A 401 42.18 77.77 5.74
CA ARG A 401 41.31 78.89 6.12
C ARG A 401 42.10 80.20 6.03
N GLY A 402 41.56 81.17 5.30
CA GLY A 402 42.10 82.52 5.22
C GLY A 402 41.98 83.27 6.55
N GLU A 403 42.69 84.38 6.67
CA GLU A 403 42.74 85.20 7.87
C GLU A 403 41.46 86.02 8.07
N CYS A 404 40.72 86.30 7.00
CA CYS A 404 39.50 87.09 7.01
C CYS A 404 38.51 86.60 5.93
N GLN A 405 37.21 86.79 6.14
CA GLN A 405 36.19 86.70 5.09
C GLN A 405 35.64 88.07 4.69
N SER A 406 35.74 89.04 5.58
CA SER A 406 35.27 90.42 5.43
C SER A 406 36.25 91.41 6.03
N ASP A 407 36.18 92.68 5.61
CA ASP A 407 37.03 93.74 6.13
C ASP A 407 36.94 93.91 7.65
N SER A 408 35.77 93.65 8.24
CA SER A 408 35.55 93.75 9.69
C SER A 408 36.36 92.77 10.53
N GLU A 409 36.90 91.71 9.93
CA GLU A 409 37.78 90.75 10.62
C GLU A 409 39.25 91.22 10.65
N CYS A 410 39.58 92.25 9.87
CA CYS A 410 40.90 92.87 9.85
C CYS A 410 40.94 94.10 10.76
N SER A 411 42.13 94.45 11.25
CA SER A 411 42.33 95.75 11.93
C SER A 411 42.06 96.92 10.99
N ASP A 412 41.65 98.09 11.51
CA ASP A 412 41.23 99.27 10.73
C ASP A 412 42.18 99.75 9.62
N HIS A 413 43.48 99.44 9.73
CA HIS A 413 44.54 99.79 8.78
C HIS A 413 44.82 98.70 7.73
N ARG A 414 44.00 97.64 7.68
CA ARG A 414 44.11 96.51 6.75
C ARG A 414 42.77 96.23 6.11
N ALA A 415 42.78 95.71 4.90
CA ALA A 415 41.61 95.30 4.16
C ALA A 415 41.65 93.79 3.93
N CYS A 416 40.48 93.17 3.87
CA CYS A 416 40.35 91.78 3.52
C CYS A 416 40.36 91.61 2.00
N ILE A 417 41.52 91.24 1.45
CA ILE A 417 41.70 91.03 0.01
C ILE A 417 42.16 89.59 -0.20
N ASN A 418 41.42 88.83 -1.02
CA ASN A 418 41.65 87.40 -1.26
C ASN A 418 41.78 86.59 0.04
N TYR A 419 40.94 86.91 1.04
CA TYR A 419 40.90 86.28 2.36
C TYR A 419 42.18 86.42 3.20
N GLN A 420 42.98 87.45 2.92
CA GLN A 420 44.14 87.85 3.73
C GLN A 420 44.00 89.30 4.17
N CYS A 421 44.38 89.61 5.42
CA CYS A 421 44.39 90.98 5.92
C CYS A 421 45.65 91.70 5.44
N VAL A 422 45.53 92.39 4.30
CA VAL A 422 46.63 93.10 3.66
C VAL A 422 46.49 94.61 3.82
N ASP A 423 47.59 95.34 3.70
CA ASP A 423 47.55 96.81 3.66
C ASP A 423 46.92 97.28 2.34
N PRO A 424 45.76 97.98 2.37
CA PRO A 424 45.10 98.46 1.15
C PRO A 424 45.96 99.46 0.39
N CYS A 425 46.98 100.08 1.00
CA CYS A 425 47.81 101.08 0.34
C CYS A 425 48.77 100.54 -0.73
N ARG A 426 49.00 99.22 -0.78
CA ARG A 426 49.98 98.63 -1.69
C ARG A 426 49.53 98.75 -3.16
N GLY A 427 50.13 99.69 -3.88
CA GLY A 427 49.95 99.86 -5.33
C GLY A 427 48.64 100.54 -5.75
N GLN A 428 47.90 101.13 -4.81
CA GLN A 428 46.61 101.79 -5.09
C GLN A 428 46.72 103.30 -5.34
N CYS A 429 47.78 103.95 -4.87
CA CYS A 429 47.99 105.39 -5.07
C CYS A 429 48.93 105.69 -6.22
N GLY A 430 48.72 106.86 -6.84
CA GLY A 430 49.49 107.37 -7.96
C GLY A 430 50.94 107.68 -7.60
N THR A 431 51.78 107.80 -8.63
CA THR A 431 53.21 108.10 -8.43
C THR A 431 53.42 109.44 -7.72
N GLY A 432 54.14 109.43 -6.59
CA GLY A 432 54.38 110.62 -5.77
C GLY A 432 53.28 110.97 -4.76
N ALA A 433 52.18 110.20 -4.71
CA ALA A 433 51.14 110.35 -3.70
C ALA A 433 51.50 109.61 -2.40
N GLN A 434 51.03 110.13 -1.27
CA GLN A 434 51.07 109.44 0.02
C GLN A 434 49.80 108.62 0.22
N CYS A 435 49.94 107.41 0.74
CA CYS A 435 48.79 106.57 1.08
C CYS A 435 48.61 106.45 2.59
N GLN A 436 47.36 106.54 3.05
CA GLN A 436 46.95 106.20 4.40
C GLN A 436 45.81 105.18 4.36
N ALA A 437 45.96 104.06 5.05
CA ALA A 437 44.87 103.11 5.23
C ALA A 437 43.88 103.65 6.27
N LYS A 438 42.63 103.90 5.88
CA LYS A 438 41.57 104.35 6.79
C LYS A 438 40.29 103.57 6.51
N ARG A 439 39.72 102.95 7.55
CA ARG A 439 38.49 102.14 7.47
C ARG A 439 38.57 101.10 6.35
N HIS A 440 39.67 100.36 6.31
CA HIS A 440 39.95 99.32 5.30
C HIS A 440 40.14 99.84 3.86
N LEU A 441 40.18 101.15 3.62
CA LEU A 441 40.38 101.74 2.30
C LEU A 441 41.72 102.47 2.18
N ALA A 442 42.30 102.45 0.98
CA ALA A 442 43.44 103.28 0.64
C ALA A 442 42.99 104.72 0.40
N VAL A 443 43.46 105.65 1.23
CA VAL A 443 43.23 107.08 1.06
C VAL A 443 44.51 107.72 0.53
N CYS A 444 44.48 108.13 -0.74
CA CYS A 444 45.62 108.75 -1.41
C CYS A 444 45.53 110.27 -1.30
N THR A 445 46.63 110.91 -0.90
CA THR A 445 46.74 112.38 -0.84
C THR A 445 48.04 112.86 -1.44
N CYS A 446 48.02 114.05 -2.05
CA CYS A 446 49.25 114.69 -2.50
C CYS A 446 49.98 115.34 -1.29
N PRO A 447 51.26 115.04 -1.06
CA PRO A 447 52.03 115.68 0.01
C PRO A 447 52.15 117.19 -0.18
N ALA A 448 52.37 117.92 0.91
CA ALA A 448 52.44 119.38 0.90
C ALA A 448 53.49 119.91 -0.10
N GLY A 449 53.10 120.88 -0.93
CA GLY A 449 53.93 121.40 -2.02
C GLY A 449 53.81 120.63 -3.35
N THR A 450 52.91 119.64 -3.43
CA THR A 450 52.55 118.95 -4.66
C THR A 450 51.04 119.06 -4.93
N ASP A 451 50.64 118.98 -6.19
CA ASP A 451 49.25 119.04 -6.65
C ASP A 451 49.03 118.08 -7.84
N GLY A 452 47.79 117.67 -8.08
CA GLY A 452 47.40 116.64 -9.04
C GLY A 452 46.37 115.67 -8.49
N ASP A 453 46.09 114.60 -9.24
CA ASP A 453 45.21 113.51 -8.79
C ASP A 453 46.04 112.45 -8.05
N ALA A 454 45.78 112.30 -6.75
CA ALA A 454 46.51 111.38 -5.88
C ALA A 454 46.35 109.90 -6.25
N LEU A 455 45.35 109.51 -7.05
CA LEU A 455 45.23 108.14 -7.59
C LEU A 455 46.08 107.93 -8.84
N VAL A 456 46.52 109.00 -9.50
CA VAL A 456 47.26 108.94 -10.78
C VAL A 456 48.70 109.41 -10.62
N SER A 457 48.92 110.65 -10.19
CA SER A 457 50.25 111.23 -9.92
C SER A 457 50.15 112.59 -9.24
N CYS A 458 51.03 112.86 -8.27
CA CYS A 458 51.22 114.18 -7.65
C CYS A 458 52.51 114.83 -8.14
N ARG A 459 52.47 116.12 -8.49
CA ARG A 459 53.60 116.88 -9.05
C ARG A 459 53.85 118.17 -8.28
N ALA A 460 55.09 118.63 -8.20
CA ALA A 460 55.45 119.84 -7.42
C ALA A 460 54.74 121.11 -7.95
N THR A 461 54.21 121.94 -7.05
CA THR A 461 53.57 123.21 -7.40
C THR A 461 54.62 124.29 -7.68
N LYS A 462 54.53 124.99 -8.82
CA LYS A 462 55.42 126.12 -9.12
C LYS A 462 55.00 127.34 -8.30
N SER A 463 55.78 127.69 -7.27
CA SER A 463 55.60 128.93 -6.52
C SER A 463 56.12 130.14 -7.33
N TYR A 464 55.24 131.06 -7.73
CA TYR A 464 55.66 132.41 -8.15
C TYR A 464 55.79 133.29 -6.90
N PRO A 465 56.90 134.03 -6.69
CA PRO A 465 57.03 134.93 -5.55
C PRO A 465 56.05 136.12 -5.69
N VAL A 466 55.22 136.32 -4.67
CA VAL A 466 54.31 137.47 -4.56
C VAL A 466 55.13 138.72 -4.25
N ALA A 467 55.12 139.71 -5.14
CA ALA A 467 55.71 141.02 -4.91
C ALA A 467 54.96 141.74 -3.78
N ARG A 468 55.68 142.15 -2.73
CA ARG A 468 55.18 143.11 -1.73
C ARG A 468 55.13 144.50 -2.36
N TYR A 469 53.97 145.16 -2.33
CA TYR A 469 53.87 146.60 -2.53
C TYR A 469 53.68 147.30 -1.17
N HIS A 470 54.53 148.31 -0.94
CA HIS A 470 54.43 149.31 0.12
C HIS A 470 53.37 150.35 -0.21
#